data_AF-A0A8K0KBD7-F1
#
_entry.id   AF-A0A8K0KBD7-F1
#
_cell.length_a   1.000
_cell.length_b   1.000
_cell.length_c   1.000
_cell.angle_alpha   90.00
_cell.angle_beta   90.00
_cell.angle_gamma   90.00
#
_symmetry.space_group_name_H-M   'P 1'
#
loop_
_entity.id
_entity.type
_entity.pdbx_description
1 polymer ?
#
loop_
_entity_poly.entity_id
_entity_poly.type
_entity_poly.pdbx_seq_one_letter_code
_entity_poly.pdbx_strand_id
1 'polypeptide(L)'
;MCGVKNNDATIGVTAAVQRGDCDASNIKKNRVYSIMKWAQRAGKSTGIVTTTRITHASPAGAYAHIADRDWESDSNVAAANKDPKKCDDIAEQLVRGETGRHLNIEEFLPSPSPFIDEAIPSSISH
;
A
#
# COMPACT_ATOMS: atom_id res chain seq x y z
N MET A 1 4.52 -7.65 -9.24
CA MET A 1 5.59 -7.37 -8.25
C MET A 1 5.88 -8.53 -7.31
N CYS A 2 4.89 -9.35 -6.92
CA CYS A 2 5.09 -10.40 -5.91
C CYS A 2 5.19 -11.84 -6.48
N GLY A 3 5.13 -12.02 -7.80
CA GLY A 3 5.28 -13.34 -8.45
C GLY A 3 4.09 -14.30 -8.28
N VAL A 4 2.98 -13.83 -7.68
CA VAL A 4 1.76 -14.62 -7.45
C VAL A 4 0.59 -13.90 -8.12
N LYS A 5 -0.23 -14.63 -8.89
CA LYS A 5 -1.48 -14.12 -9.45
C LYS A 5 -2.55 -14.01 -8.37
N ASN A 6 -3.35 -12.95 -8.42
CA ASN A 6 -4.39 -12.65 -7.45
C ASN A 6 -5.68 -12.21 -8.15
N ASN A 7 -6.71 -11.93 -7.35
CA ASN A 7 -8.01 -11.47 -7.83
C ASN A 7 -7.92 -10.02 -8.32
N ASP A 8 -8.82 -9.65 -9.23
CA ASP A 8 -8.88 -8.29 -9.78
C ASP A 8 -8.96 -7.22 -8.67
N ALA A 9 -8.32 -6.08 -8.91
CA ALA A 9 -8.21 -4.96 -7.98
C ALA A 9 -7.58 -5.25 -6.60
N THR A 10 -7.12 -6.47 -6.31
CA THR A 10 -6.38 -6.77 -5.07
C THR A 10 -4.87 -6.55 -5.26
N ILE A 11 -4.14 -6.21 -4.20
CA ILE A 11 -2.70 -5.91 -4.26
C ILE A 11 -1.95 -6.66 -3.18
N GLY A 12 -0.84 -7.31 -3.54
CA GLY A 12 0.07 -7.93 -2.57
C GLY A 12 -0.54 -9.07 -1.76
N VAL A 13 -1.65 -9.64 -2.21
CA VAL A 13 -2.34 -10.76 -1.54
C VAL A 13 -2.51 -11.93 -2.50
N THR A 14 -2.81 -13.12 -1.97
CA THR A 14 -3.13 -14.31 -2.76
C THR A 14 -4.58 -14.25 -3.29
N ALA A 15 -4.92 -15.13 -4.23
CA ALA A 15 -6.30 -15.29 -4.73
C ALA A 15 -7.32 -15.76 -3.67
N ALA A 16 -6.88 -16.08 -2.45
CA ALA A 16 -7.78 -16.38 -1.34
C ALA A 16 -8.51 -15.13 -0.80
N VAL A 17 -8.03 -13.92 -1.10
CA VAL A 17 -8.65 -12.66 -0.67
C VAL A 17 -9.61 -12.18 -1.75
N GLN A 18 -10.89 -12.07 -1.41
CA GLN A 18 -11.88 -11.46 -2.30
C GLN A 18 -11.77 -9.94 -2.29
N ARG A 19 -12.14 -9.30 -3.40
CA ARG A 19 -12.15 -7.84 -3.49
C ARG A 19 -13.04 -7.25 -2.41
N GLY A 20 -12.52 -6.30 -1.64
CA GLY A 20 -13.24 -5.65 -0.53
C GLY A 20 -13.30 -6.45 0.78
N ASP A 21 -12.66 -7.63 0.86
CA ASP A 21 -12.53 -8.41 2.09
C ASP A 21 -11.27 -8.00 2.88
N CYS A 22 -11.43 -6.91 3.65
CA CYS A 22 -10.37 -6.38 4.49
C CYS A 22 -9.84 -7.40 5.50
N ASP A 23 -10.73 -8.14 6.16
CA ASP A 23 -10.32 -9.12 7.19
C ASP A 23 -9.44 -10.21 6.57
N ALA A 24 -9.78 -10.71 5.37
CA ALA A 24 -8.97 -11.68 4.66
C ALA A 24 -7.61 -11.11 4.23
N SER A 25 -7.50 -9.82 3.90
CA SER A 25 -6.21 -9.17 3.58
C SER A 25 -5.29 -8.99 4.79
N ASN A 26 -5.84 -8.95 5.99
CA ASN A 26 -5.08 -8.85 7.25
C ASN A 26 -4.48 -10.19 7.70
N ILE A 27 -4.94 -11.30 7.16
CA ILE A 27 -4.37 -12.62 7.42
C ILE A 27 -2.98 -12.71 6.77
N LYS A 28 -1.93 -12.82 7.60
CA LYS A 28 -0.53 -12.89 7.14
C LYS A 28 -0.28 -13.98 6.09
N LYS A 29 -0.95 -15.14 6.21
CA LYS A 29 -0.84 -16.25 5.23
C LYS A 29 -1.29 -15.84 3.82
N ASN A 30 -2.20 -14.88 3.72
CA ASN A 30 -2.72 -14.39 2.45
C ASN A 30 -1.86 -13.27 1.87
N ARG A 31 -0.90 -12.72 2.60
CA ARG A 31 -0.02 -11.65 2.13
C ARG A 31 1.16 -12.22 1.36
N VAL A 32 1.47 -11.62 0.22
CA VAL A 32 2.57 -12.03 -0.66
C VAL A 32 3.59 -10.92 -0.74
N TYR A 33 4.81 -11.22 -0.31
CA TYR A 33 5.89 -10.23 -0.30
C TYR A 33 6.42 -9.93 -1.71
N SER A 34 6.67 -8.65 -1.96
CA SER A 34 7.27 -8.16 -3.20
C SER A 34 8.78 -8.42 -3.23
N ILE A 35 9.38 -8.28 -4.42
CA ILE A 35 10.84 -8.27 -4.58
C ILE A 35 11.53 -7.18 -3.73
N MET A 36 10.85 -6.07 -3.43
CA MET A 36 11.42 -5.00 -2.60
C MET A 36 11.61 -5.47 -1.16
N LYS A 37 10.64 -6.21 -0.61
CA LYS A 37 10.80 -6.82 0.71
C LYS A 37 11.99 -7.78 0.74
N TRP A 38 12.18 -8.56 -0.31
CA TRP A 38 13.33 -9.47 -0.42
C TRP A 38 14.67 -8.71 -0.48
N ALA A 39 14.74 -7.62 -1.25
CA ALA A 39 15.92 -6.77 -1.32
C ALA A 39 16.25 -6.12 0.04
N GLN A 40 15.25 -5.60 0.74
CA GLN A 40 15.42 -5.04 2.10
C GLN A 40 15.91 -6.10 3.09
N ARG A 41 15.35 -7.32 3.04
CA ARG A 41 15.82 -8.46 3.86
C ARG A 41 17.27 -8.85 3.57
N ALA A 42 17.74 -8.60 2.35
CA ALA A 42 19.13 -8.79 1.95
C ALA A 42 20.04 -7.57 2.28
N GLY A 43 19.53 -6.58 3.02
CA GLY A 43 20.28 -5.38 3.41
C GLY A 43 20.52 -4.39 2.26
N LYS A 44 19.73 -4.46 1.18
CA LYS A 44 19.85 -3.55 0.03
C LYS A 44 18.91 -2.36 0.19
N SER A 45 19.35 -1.21 -0.29
CA SER A 45 18.48 -0.04 -0.44
C SER A 45 17.41 -0.29 -1.51
N THR A 46 16.21 0.21 -1.27
CA THR A 46 15.05 0.05 -2.15
C THR A 46 14.36 1.38 -2.38
N GLY A 47 13.87 1.63 -3.58
CA GLY A 47 13.10 2.83 -3.88
C GLY A 47 12.14 2.65 -5.04
N ILE A 48 11.15 3.54 -5.10
CA ILE A 48 10.13 3.61 -6.14
C ILE A 48 10.21 4.98 -6.78
N VAL A 49 10.30 4.99 -8.11
CA VAL A 49 10.11 6.18 -8.95
C VAL A 49 8.86 5.98 -9.76
N THR A 50 7.95 6.95 -9.73
CA THR A 50 6.67 6.85 -10.45
C THR A 50 6.19 8.20 -10.95
N THR A 51 5.44 8.19 -12.05
CA THR A 51 4.71 9.35 -12.58
C THR A 51 3.24 9.37 -12.15
N THR A 52 2.82 8.38 -11.35
CA THR A 52 1.50 8.29 -10.72
C THR A 52 1.64 8.51 -9.22
N ARG A 53 0.53 8.66 -8.48
CA ARG A 53 0.57 8.68 -7.01
C ARG A 53 1.27 7.43 -6.48
N ILE A 54 2.08 7.52 -5.44
CA ILE A 54 2.79 6.40 -4.81
C ILE A 54 1.82 5.34 -4.26
N THR A 55 0.59 5.73 -3.97
CA THR A 55 -0.54 4.90 -3.54
C THR A 55 -1.28 4.22 -4.68
N HIS A 56 -1.00 4.59 -5.94
CA HIS A 56 -1.61 3.93 -7.09
C HIS A 56 -1.23 2.45 -7.15
N ALA A 57 -2.05 1.64 -7.83
CA ALA A 57 -1.90 0.18 -7.79
C ALA A 57 -0.52 -0.35 -8.20
N SER A 58 0.09 0.26 -9.22
CA SER A 58 1.40 -0.15 -9.72
C SER A 58 2.52 0.01 -8.68
N PRO A 59 2.74 1.21 -8.08
CA PRO A 59 3.70 1.37 -6.99
C PRO A 59 3.27 0.65 -5.70
N ALA A 60 1.98 0.65 -5.34
CA ALA A 60 1.48 -0.03 -4.15
C ALA A 60 1.81 -1.52 -4.13
N GLY A 61 1.83 -2.19 -5.29
CA GLY A 61 2.24 -3.60 -5.40
C GLY A 61 3.67 -3.90 -4.91
N ALA A 62 4.49 -2.89 -4.67
CA ALA A 62 5.81 -3.06 -4.09
C ALA A 62 5.80 -3.16 -2.55
N TYR A 63 4.78 -2.66 -1.86
CA TYR A 63 4.80 -2.58 -0.39
C TYR A 63 3.47 -2.91 0.29
N ALA A 64 2.33 -2.67 -0.37
CA ALA A 64 1.01 -2.80 0.21
C ALA A 64 0.41 -4.21 0.04
N HIS A 65 -0.46 -4.56 0.97
CA HIS A 65 -1.26 -5.77 1.03
C HIS A 65 -2.72 -5.36 1.28
N ILE A 66 -3.54 -5.30 0.24
CA ILE A 66 -4.89 -4.73 0.34
C ILE A 66 -5.90 -5.47 -0.53
N ALA A 67 -7.14 -5.54 -0.02
CA ALA A 67 -8.26 -6.20 -0.70
C ALA A 67 -8.91 -5.32 -1.78
N ASP A 68 -8.61 -4.02 -1.83
CA ASP A 68 -9.04 -3.14 -2.91
C ASP A 68 -7.99 -2.06 -3.17
N ARG A 69 -7.60 -1.91 -4.44
CA ARG A 69 -6.64 -0.91 -4.91
C ARG A 69 -7.12 0.53 -4.76
N ASP A 70 -8.43 0.74 -4.62
CA ASP A 70 -9.02 2.06 -4.50
C ASP A 70 -8.92 2.60 -3.06
N TRP A 71 -8.52 1.78 -2.09
CA TRP A 71 -8.27 2.17 -0.70
C TRP A 71 -6.91 2.86 -0.53
N GLU A 72 -6.72 3.97 -1.26
CA GLU A 72 -5.48 4.76 -1.23
C GLU A 72 -5.28 5.49 0.11
N SER A 73 -6.36 5.93 0.76
CA SER A 73 -6.38 6.56 2.09
C SER A 73 -7.56 6.08 2.95
N ASP A 74 -7.56 6.47 4.23
CA ASP A 74 -8.62 6.21 5.20
C ASP A 74 -10.01 6.66 4.71
N SER A 75 -10.08 7.81 4.03
CA SER A 75 -11.31 8.33 3.42
C SER A 75 -11.88 7.39 2.35
N ASN A 76 -11.01 6.72 1.57
CA ASN A 76 -11.45 5.75 0.57
C ASN A 76 -11.97 4.47 1.22
N VAL A 77 -11.33 4.02 2.30
CA VAL A 77 -11.79 2.89 3.11
C VAL A 77 -13.16 3.19 3.71
N ALA A 78 -13.35 4.38 4.28
CA ALA A 78 -14.63 4.82 4.84
C ALA A 78 -15.72 4.92 3.76
N ALA A 79 -15.39 5.46 2.57
CA ALA A 79 -16.32 5.53 1.43
C ALA A 79 -16.79 4.14 0.96
N ALA A 80 -15.97 3.10 1.17
CA ALA A 80 -16.33 1.71 0.89
C ALA A 80 -17.11 1.02 2.03
N ASN A 81 -17.60 1.77 3.03
CA ASN A 81 -18.26 1.27 4.23
C ASN A 81 -17.41 0.26 5.02
N LYS A 82 -16.09 0.46 5.05
CA LYS A 82 -15.15 -0.29 5.87
C LYS A 82 -14.63 0.58 7.00
N ASP A 83 -14.11 -0.05 8.05
CA ASP A 83 -13.55 0.64 9.22
C ASP A 83 -12.06 0.96 8.96
N PRO A 84 -11.67 2.24 8.79
CA PRO A 84 -10.27 2.62 8.56
C PRO A 84 -9.34 2.23 9.71
N LYS A 85 -9.86 2.00 10.92
CA LYS A 85 -9.04 1.54 12.06
C LYS A 85 -8.69 0.05 12.00
N LYS A 86 -9.38 -0.72 11.16
CA LYS A 86 -9.14 -2.16 10.97
C LYS A 86 -8.49 -2.47 9.63
N CYS A 87 -8.67 -1.59 8.67
CA CYS A 87 -8.27 -1.79 7.29
C CYS A 87 -7.22 -0.76 6.93
N ASP A 88 -5.96 -1.11 7.19
CA ASP A 88 -4.80 -0.28 6.86
C ASP A 88 -4.84 0.08 5.36
N ASP A 89 -5.04 1.36 5.06
CA ASP A 89 -5.02 1.87 3.69
C ASP A 89 -3.61 1.84 3.09
N ILE A 90 -3.50 2.10 1.78
CA ILE A 90 -2.22 2.03 1.08
C ILE A 90 -1.24 3.08 1.65
N ALA A 91 -1.69 4.30 1.97
CA ALA A 91 -0.83 5.33 2.55
C ALA A 91 -0.32 4.93 3.96
N GLU A 92 -1.18 4.35 4.79
CA GLU A 92 -0.77 3.84 6.09
C GLU A 92 0.28 2.73 5.96
N GLN A 93 0.10 1.80 5.01
CA GLN A 93 1.07 0.74 4.74
C GLN A 93 2.38 1.27 4.14
N LEU A 94 2.37 2.43 3.48
CA LEU A 94 3.58 3.12 3.03
C LEU A 94 4.38 3.66 4.22
N VAL A 95 3.73 4.35 5.16
CA VAL A 95 4.41 5.04 6.27
C VAL A 95 4.75 4.09 7.42
N ARG A 96 3.83 3.19 7.78
CA ARG A 96 3.93 2.31 8.95
C ARG A 96 4.26 0.87 8.59
N GLY A 97 3.99 0.45 7.35
CA GLY A 97 4.22 -0.92 6.92
C GLY A 97 5.69 -1.30 6.90
N GLU A 98 5.97 -2.60 7.08
CA GLU A 98 7.34 -3.09 7.22
C GLU A 98 8.22 -2.83 5.98
N THR A 99 7.61 -2.86 4.79
CA THR A 99 8.31 -2.61 3.52
C THR A 99 8.31 -1.12 3.19
N GLY A 100 7.13 -0.48 3.31
CA GLY A 100 6.90 0.91 2.93
C GLY A 100 7.85 1.88 3.62
N ARG A 101 7.99 1.75 4.96
CA ARG A 101 8.77 2.70 5.78
C ARG A 101 10.28 2.75 5.49
N HIS A 102 10.77 1.83 4.66
CA HIS A 102 12.18 1.75 4.26
C HIS A 102 12.38 1.99 2.75
N LEU A 103 11.36 2.51 2.06
CA LEU A 103 11.45 2.88 0.66
C LEU A 103 11.89 4.33 0.52
N ASN A 104 12.84 4.56 -0.38
CA ASN A 104 13.11 5.89 -0.92
C ASN A 104 12.09 6.17 -2.03
N ILE A 105 11.45 7.35 -2.00
CA ILE A 105 10.32 7.66 -2.89
C ILE A 105 10.64 8.92 -3.68
N GLU A 106 10.36 8.86 -4.98
CA GLU A 106 10.39 10.02 -5.87
C GLU A 106 9.16 10.00 -6.80
N GLU A 107 8.32 11.01 -6.68
CA GLU A 107 7.12 11.19 -7.51
C GLU A 107 7.33 12.31 -8.53
N PHE A 108 7.05 12.02 -9.81
CA PHE A 108 7.07 13.02 -10.87
C PHE A 108 5.68 13.21 -11.46
N LEU A 109 4.86 14.03 -10.79
CA LEU A 109 3.46 14.18 -11.12
C LEU A 109 3.20 15.40 -12.02
N PRO A 110 2.31 15.28 -13.03
CA PRO A 110 1.87 16.42 -13.83
C PRO A 110 0.91 17.36 -13.08
N SER A 111 0.40 16.98 -11.91
CA SER A 111 -0.45 17.78 -11.02
C SER A 111 0.06 17.67 -9.58
N PRO A 112 -0.07 18.71 -8.73
CA PRO A 112 0.29 18.61 -7.33
C PRO A 112 -0.52 17.47 -6.69
N SER A 113 0.17 16.48 -6.11
CA SER A 113 -0.47 15.44 -5.32
C SER A 113 -0.75 15.97 -3.93
N PRO A 114 -1.97 15.77 -3.39
CA PRO A 114 -2.29 16.13 -2.02
C PRO A 114 -1.47 15.32 -0.99
N PHE A 115 -0.78 14.25 -1.40
CA PHE A 115 -0.20 13.30 -0.44
C PHE A 115 0.98 13.81 0.38
N ILE A 116 1.84 14.72 -0.12
CA ILE A 116 2.92 15.24 0.75
C ILE A 116 2.36 16.11 1.90
N ASP A 117 1.19 16.73 1.69
CA ASP A 117 0.53 17.54 2.73
C ASP A 117 -0.49 16.74 3.57
N GLU A 118 -1.10 15.67 3.03
CA GLU A 118 -2.18 14.92 3.68
C GLU A 118 -1.70 13.63 4.37
N ALA A 119 -0.52 13.09 4.01
CA ALA A 119 0.05 11.87 4.60
C ALA A 119 0.84 12.12 5.90
N ILE A 120 0.94 13.36 6.38
CA ILE A 120 1.27 13.65 7.78
C ILE A 120 -0.07 13.69 8.51
N PRO A 121 -0.53 12.57 9.12
CA PRO A 121 -1.69 12.65 9.99
C PRO A 121 -1.40 13.72 11.05
N SER A 122 -2.41 14.52 11.39
CA SER A 122 -2.37 15.55 12.44
C SER A 122 -1.88 15.05 13.82
N SER A 123 -1.61 13.74 13.95
CA SER A 123 -0.92 13.10 15.07
C SER A 123 0.62 13.20 15.05
N ILE A 124 1.26 13.79 14.04
CA ILE A 124 2.74 13.93 13.96
C ILE A 124 3.17 15.40 14.11
N SER A 125 2.23 16.36 14.12
CA SER A 125 2.48 17.75 14.48
C SER A 125 2.25 17.99 15.98
N HIS A 126 3.07 17.39 16.85
CA HIS A 126 3.48 17.90 18.17
C HIS A 126 4.45 16.93 18.86
#